data_AF-A0A1A2H0E2-F1
#
_entry.id   AF-A0A1A2H0E2-F1
#
_cell.length_a   1.000
_cell.length_b   1.000
_cell.length_c   1.000
_cell.angle_alpha   90.00
_cell.angle_beta   90.00
_cell.angle_gamma   90.00
#
_symmetry.space_group_name_H-M   'P 1'
#
loop_
_entity.id
_entity.type
_entity.pdbx_description
1 polymer ?
#
loop_
_entity_poly.entity_id
_entity_poly.type
_entity_poly.pdbx_seq_one_letter_code
_entity_poly.pdbx_strand_id
1 'polypeptide(L)' 'MRKPNKTREQTLHELRNAYERGASIRTLVATTGRSYGSIHSMLLESGTTLRGRGGPNHTSARRQSTRA' A
#
# COMPACT_ATOMS: atom_id res chain seq x y z
N MET A 1 -20.76 4.34 -12.30
CA MET A 1 -20.57 3.12 -11.48
C MET A 1 -20.05 3.52 -10.09
N ARG A 2 -20.89 3.47 -9.06
CA ARG A 2 -20.49 3.76 -7.67
C ARG A 2 -19.75 2.52 -7.17
N LYS A 3 -18.43 2.60 -6.97
CA LYS A 3 -17.65 1.48 -6.39
C LYS A 3 -18.38 1.05 -5.11
N PRO A 4 -18.60 -0.26 -4.88
CA PRO A 4 -19.22 -0.71 -3.64
C PRO A 4 -18.43 -0.08 -2.49
N ASN A 5 -19.12 0.45 -1.50
CA ASN A 5 -18.51 1.05 -0.31
C ASN A 5 -17.74 -0.08 0.40
N LYS A 6 -16.51 -0.35 -0.03
CA LYS A 6 -15.56 -1.18 0.71
C LYS A 6 -15.54 -0.59 2.11
N THR A 7 -15.78 -1.45 3.10
CA THR A 7 -15.75 -0.97 4.47
C THR A 7 -14.37 -0.40 4.75
N ARG A 8 -14.31 0.61 5.61
CA ARG A 8 -13.04 1.22 6.03
C ARG A 8 -12.05 0.12 6.44
N GLU A 9 -12.53 -0.85 7.21
CA GLU A 9 -11.80 -2.03 7.68
C GLU A 9 -11.21 -2.88 6.55
N GLN A 10 -11.99 -3.20 5.51
CA GLN A 10 -11.48 -3.95 4.35
C GLN A 10 -10.34 -3.20 3.65
N THR A 11 -10.47 -1.87 3.53
CA THR A 11 -9.43 -1.03 2.92
C THR A 11 -8.17 -1.01 3.80
N LEU A 12 -8.33 -0.86 5.11
CA LEU A 12 -7.23 -0.88 6.08
C LEU A 12 -6.47 -2.21 6.02
N HIS A 13 -7.21 -3.33 5.97
CA HIS A 13 -6.63 -4.67 5.91
C HIS A 13 -5.88 -4.92 4.59
N GLU A 14 -6.42 -4.48 3.45
CA GLU A 14 -5.73 -4.58 2.16
C GLU A 14 -4.44 -3.75 2.12
N LEU A 15 -4.48 -2.52 2.64
CA LEU A 15 -3.31 -1.64 2.70
C LEU A 15 -2.21 -2.22 3.58
N ARG A 16 -2.58 -2.71 4.76
CA ARG A 16 -1.68 -3.40 5.69
C ARG A 16 -1.04 -4.62 5.02
N ASN A 17 -1.86 -5.51 4.46
CA ASN A 17 -1.35 -6.72 3.81
C ASN A 17 -0.42 -6.39 2.64
N ALA A 18 -0.72 -5.35 1.85
CA ALA A 18 0.17 -4.91 0.78
C ALA A 18 1.49 -4.34 1.31
N TYR A 19 1.45 -3.55 2.38
CA TYR A 19 2.63 -3.01 3.03
C TYR A 19 3.51 -4.10 3.67
N GLU A 20 2.90 -5.06 4.35
CA GLU A 20 3.59 -6.21 4.97
C GLU A 20 4.28 -7.09 3.92
N ARG A 21 3.66 -7.26 2.75
CA ARG A 21 4.27 -7.93 1.57
C ARG A 21 5.45 -7.17 0.95
N GLY A 22 5.75 -5.95 1.41
CA GLY A 22 6.89 -5.15 0.97
C GLY A 22 6.55 -3.98 0.06
N ALA A 23 5.27 -3.68 -0.19
CA ALA A 23 4.90 -2.47 -0.91
C ALA A 23 5.30 -1.21 -0.13
N SER A 24 5.87 -0.22 -0.81
CA SER A 24 6.16 1.07 -0.20
C SER A 24 4.87 1.92 -0.06
N ILE A 25 4.87 2.87 0.88
CA ILE A 25 3.76 3.83 1.00
C ILE A 25 3.52 4.57 -0.34
N ARG A 26 4.58 4.89 -1.08
CA ARG A 26 4.47 5.52 -2.42
C ARG A 26 3.75 4.62 -3.42
N THR A 27 4.03 3.32 -3.40
CA THR A 27 3.35 2.34 -4.24
C THR A 27 1.86 2.27 -3.88
N LEU A 28 1.52 2.24 -2.59
CA LEU A 28 0.12 2.21 -2.13
C LEU A 28 -0.64 3.47 -2.53
N VAL A 29 -0.02 4.65 -2.43
CA VAL A 29 -0.55 5.92 -2.91
C VAL A 29 -0.87 5.86 -4.40
N ALA A 30 0.07 5.37 -5.21
CA ALA A 30 -0.10 5.25 -6.65
C ALA A 30 -1.19 4.24 -7.05
N THR A 31 -1.30 3.10 -6.35
CA THR A 31 -2.29 2.06 -6.66
C THR A 31 -3.70 2.41 -6.19
N THR A 32 -3.82 3.07 -5.05
CA THR A 32 -5.14 3.44 -4.48
C THR A 32 -5.63 4.82 -4.91
N GLY A 33 -4.76 5.67 -5.46
CA GLY A 33 -5.08 7.05 -5.83
C GLY A 33 -5.40 7.94 -4.62
N ARG A 34 -4.90 7.58 -3.43
CA ARG A 34 -5.11 8.31 -2.17
C ARG A 34 -3.86 9.08 -1.79
N SER A 35 -4.04 10.18 -1.06
CA SER A 35 -2.89 10.98 -0.60
C SER A 35 -1.99 10.19 0.35
N TYR A 36 -0.70 10.57 0.37
CA TYR A 36 0.29 9.97 1.26
C TYR A 36 -0.14 10.03 2.72
N GLY A 37 -0.62 11.19 3.18
CA GLY A 37 -1.12 11.35 4.55
C GLY A 37 -2.30 10.41 4.85
N SER A 38 -3.22 10.24 3.89
CA SER A 38 -4.36 9.34 4.05
C SER A 38 -3.93 7.87 4.18
N ILE A 39 -2.98 7.42 3.35
CA ILE A 39 -2.41 6.07 3.45
C ILE A 39 -1.63 5.89 4.75
N HIS A 40 -0.87 6.90 5.16
CA HIS A 40 -0.11 6.86 6.41
C HIS A 40 -1.02 6.72 7.63
N SER A 41 -2.07 7.53 7.73
CA SER A 41 -3.09 7.42 8.77
C SER A 41 -3.78 6.05 8.75
N MET A 42 -4.13 5.54 7.56
CA MET A 42 -4.72 4.21 7.41
C MET A 42 -3.79 3.08 7.86
N LEU A 43 -2.49 3.16 7.56
CA LEU A 43 -1.54 2.17 8.04
C LEU A 43 -1.40 2.21 9.57
N LEU A 44 -1.41 3.40 10.18
CA LEU A 44 -1.42 3.54 11.64
C LEU A 44 -2.73 3.01 12.26
N GLU A 45 -3.88 3.36 11.70
CA GLU A 45 -5.20 2.87 12.12
C GLU A 45 -5.30 1.34 12.04
N SER A 46 -4.66 0.72 11.03
CA SER A 46 -4.62 -0.74 10.87
C SER A 46 -3.68 -1.46 11.85
N GLY A 47 -2.97 -0.71 12.70
CA GLY A 47 -1.96 -1.25 13.62
C GLY A 47 -0.69 -1.74 12.93
N THR A 48 -0.40 -1.25 11.72
CA THR A 48 0.80 -1.67 10.98
C THR A 48 2.04 -1.03 11.59
N THR A 49 3.08 -1.82 11.87
CA THR A 49 4.40 -1.30 12.23
C THR A 49 5.06 -0.66 11.01
N LEU A 50 5.11 0.67 10.99
CA LEU A 50 5.77 1.41 9.91
C LEU A 50 7.28 1.12 9.93
N ARG A 51 7.77 0.61 8.81
CA ARG A 51 9.20 0.46 8.55
C ARG A 51 9.82 1.87 8.52
N GLY A 52 10.91 2.04 9.27
CA GLY A 52 11.68 3.28 9.28
C GLY A 52 12.05 3.73 7.87
N ARG A 53 12.06 5.05 7.63
CA ARG A 53 12.47 5.63 6.35
C ARG A 53 13.89 5.16 6.03
N GLY A 54 14.04 4.27 5.05
CA GLY A 54 15.32 3.70 4.64
C GLY A 54 15.53 2.20 4.92
N GLY A 55 14.51 1.46 5.38
CA GLY A 55 14.61 0.00 5.50
C GLY A 55 14.76 -0.70 4.13
N PRO A 56 15.52 -1.81 4.00
CA PRO A 56 15.86 -2.45 2.73
C PRO A 56 14.67 -3.10 2.01
N ASN A 57 13.70 -2.33 1.53
CA ASN A 57 12.74 -2.78 0.54
C ASN A 57 13.37 -2.69 -0.86
N HIS A 58 14.45 -3.45 -1.05
CA HIS A 58 14.97 -3.86 -2.36
C HIS A 58 14.46 -5.28 -2.69
N THR A 59 13.19 -5.58 -2.39
CA THR A 59 12.59 -6.84 -2.83
C THR A 59 12.02 -6.65 -4.23
N SER A 60 12.92 -6.77 -5.21
CA SER A 60 12.73 -7.61 -6.39
C SER A 60 11.29 -7.88 -6.83
N ALA A 61 10.80 -7.08 -7.76
CA ALA A 61 9.93 -7.55 -8.85
C ALA A 61 10.67 -7.19 -10.15
N ARG A 62 11.60 -8.00 -10.66
CA ARG A 62 11.33 -9.22 -11.43
C ARG A 62 10.06 -9.07 -12.30
N ARG A 63 10.30 -8.82 -13.60
CA ARG A 63 9.39 -8.95 -14.76
C ARG A 63 8.38 -7.81 -14.99
N GLN A 64 8.84 -6.73 -15.62
CA GLN A 64 8.14 -6.19 -16.78
C GLN A 64 8.96 -6.54 -18.03
N SER A 65 8.95 -7.83 -18.38
CA SER A 65 9.11 -8.23 -19.77
C SER A 65 7.69 -8.37 -20.29
N THR A 66 7.27 -7.45 -21.16
CA THR A 66 6.45 -7.70 -22.36
C THR A 66 6.20 -6.40 -23.12
N ARG A 67 6.85 -6.33 -24.29
CA ARG A 67 6.36 -5.82 -25.59
C ARG A 67 6.11 -4.31 -25.75
N ALA A 68 6.98 -3.66 -26.54
CA ALA A 68 6.70 -3.35 -27.94
C ALA A 68 8.02 -3.34 -28.71
#